data_AF-A0A368F0B0-F1
#
_entry.id   AF-A0A368F0B0-F1
#
_cell.length_a   1.000
_cell.length_b   1.000
_cell.length_c   1.000
_cell.angle_alpha   90.00
_cell.angle_beta   90.00
_cell.angle_gamma   90.00
#
_symmetry.space_group_name_H-M   'P 1'
#
loop_
_entity.id
_entity.type
_entity.pdbx_description
1 polymer ?
#
loop_
_entity_poly.entity_id
_entity_poly.type
_entity_poly.pdbx_seq_one_letter_code
_entity_poly.pdbx_strand_id
1 'polypeptide(L)'
;MLRIIDDYQENLESKICERTKHLEESLEKTENLLFHIMPRKVAEDLRQGIPICSAMHPSVSLMLADVCKFTELCDSCIPVHIIDILQDLYSSFDGIVSRFQAFKVENV
;
A
#
# COMPACT_ATOMS: atom_id res chain seq x y z
N MET A 1 -43.84 4.22 27.63
CA MET A 1 -42.79 3.18 27.83
C MET A 1 -42.34 2.61 26.48
N LEU A 2 -43.24 2.12 25.62
CA LEU A 2 -42.94 1.64 24.25
C LEU A 2 -42.16 2.65 23.38
N ARG A 3 -42.63 3.89 23.26
CA ARG A 3 -41.94 4.96 22.49
C ARG A 3 -40.46 5.19 22.85
N ILE A 4 -40.12 5.07 24.13
CA ILE A 4 -38.75 5.30 24.59
C ILE A 4 -37.86 4.16 24.12
N ILE A 5 -38.37 2.91 24.16
CA ILE A 5 -37.66 1.72 23.69
C ILE A 5 -37.47 1.78 22.17
N ASP A 6 -38.48 2.20 21.42
CA ASP A 6 -38.41 2.37 19.96
C ASP A 6 -37.35 3.44 19.58
N ASP A 7 -37.36 4.61 20.25
CA ASP A 7 -36.35 5.66 20.05
C ASP A 7 -34.92 5.15 20.40
N TYR A 8 -34.78 4.34 21.45
CA TYR A 8 -33.50 3.72 21.80
C TYR A 8 -33.05 2.70 20.75
N GLN A 9 -33.96 1.93 20.16
CA GLN A 9 -33.64 0.96 19.09
C GLN A 9 -33.18 1.66 17.81
N GLU A 10 -33.90 2.69 17.35
CA GLU A 10 -33.49 3.48 16.18
C GLU A 10 -32.12 4.14 16.38
N ASN A 11 -31.86 4.68 17.58
CA ASN A 11 -30.57 5.29 17.90
C ASN A 11 -29.43 4.25 17.92
N LEU A 12 -29.73 3.04 18.41
CA LEU A 12 -28.76 1.94 18.44
C LEU A 12 -28.44 1.43 17.04
N GLU A 13 -29.45 1.24 16.18
CA GLU A 13 -29.27 0.84 14.78
C GLU A 13 -28.47 1.89 14.00
N SER A 14 -28.78 3.17 14.18
CA SER A 14 -28.03 4.27 13.57
C SER A 14 -26.55 4.24 13.98
N LYS A 15 -26.27 4.05 15.28
CA LYS A 15 -24.89 3.91 15.78
C LYS A 15 -24.17 2.67 15.26
N ILE A 16 -24.88 1.55 15.13
CA ILE A 16 -24.31 0.32 14.57
C ILE A 16 -23.97 0.56 13.10
N CYS A 17 -24.88 1.13 12.32
CA CYS A 17 -24.66 1.45 10.92
C CYS A 17 -23.46 2.39 10.71
N GLU A 18 -23.38 3.45 11.51
CA GLU A 18 -22.27 4.41 11.47
C GLU A 18 -20.92 3.74 11.80
N ARG A 19 -20.87 2.90 12.84
CA ARG A 19 -19.65 2.17 13.21
C ARG A 19 -19.27 1.12 12.17
N THR A 20 -20.22 0.38 11.62
CA THR A 20 -19.97 -0.59 10.56
C THR A 20 -19.38 0.09 9.33
N LYS A 21 -19.94 1.24 8.93
CA LYS A 21 -19.40 2.05 7.83
C LYS A 21 -17.97 2.51 8.09
N HIS A 22 -17.69 3.04 9.28
CA HIS A 22 -16.33 3.44 9.66
C HIS A 22 -15.34 2.27 9.66
N LEU A 23 -15.79 1.09 10.10
CA LEU A 23 -14.99 -0.13 10.07
C LEU A 23 -14.68 -0.55 8.63
N GLU A 24 -15.67 -0.54 7.74
CA GLU A 24 -15.49 -0.86 6.32
C GLU A 24 -14.49 0.08 5.64
N GLU A 25 -14.63 1.40 5.85
CA GLU A 25 -13.70 2.40 5.29
C GLU A 25 -12.27 2.23 5.83
N SER A 26 -12.13 1.86 7.10
CA SER A 26 -10.81 1.60 7.69
C SER A 26 -10.21 0.31 7.13
N LEU A 27 -11.01 -0.74 6.97
CA LEU A 27 -10.60 -2.01 6.40
C LEU A 27 -10.10 -1.84 4.97
N GLU A 28 -10.85 -1.12 4.13
CA GLU A 28 -10.47 -0.87 2.74
C GLU A 28 -9.14 -0.12 2.64
N LYS A 29 -8.92 0.89 3.48
CA LYS A 29 -7.64 1.62 3.53
C LYS A 29 -6.48 0.71 3.93
N THR A 30 -6.68 -0.14 4.94
CA THR A 30 -5.66 -1.08 5.41
C THR A 30 -5.36 -2.14 4.35
N GLU A 31 -6.37 -2.68 3.67
CA GLU A 31 -6.18 -3.67 2.59
C GLU A 31 -5.43 -3.07 1.40
N ASN A 32 -5.82 -1.87 0.97
CA ASN A 32 -5.13 -1.18 -0.10
C ASN A 32 -3.66 -0.93 0.25
N LEU A 33 -3.35 -0.52 1.48
CA LEU A 33 -1.98 -0.34 1.93
C LEU A 33 -1.19 -1.67 1.92
N LEU A 34 -1.79 -2.76 2.37
CA LEU A 34 -1.15 -4.07 2.41
C LEU A 34 -0.73 -4.53 1.01
N PHE A 35 -1.57 -4.30 0.00
CA PHE A 35 -1.27 -4.62 -1.40
C PHE A 35 -0.24 -3.70 -2.06
N HIS A 36 0.03 -2.52 -1.50
CA HIS A 36 1.12 -1.66 -1.96
C HIS A 36 2.48 -2.12 -1.46
N ILE A 37 2.53 -2.78 -0.29
CA ILE A 37 3.78 -3.20 0.35
C ILE A 37 4.14 -4.64 -0.04
N MET A 38 3.14 -5.49 -0.25
CA MET A 38 3.36 -6.92 -0.52
C MET A 38 2.61 -7.38 -1.78
N PRO A 39 3.12 -8.41 -2.48
CA PRO A 39 2.37 -9.06 -3.55
C PRO A 39 1.03 -9.56 -3.01
N ARG A 40 -0.06 -9.38 -3.77
CA ARG A 40 -1.44 -9.76 -3.36
C ARG A 40 -1.53 -11.16 -2.76
N LYS A 41 -0.85 -12.13 -3.37
CA LYS A 41 -0.86 -13.52 -2.91
C LYS A 41 -0.27 -13.69 -1.51
N VAL A 42 0.84 -13.01 -1.24
CA VAL A 42 1.49 -13.03 0.09
C VAL A 42 0.63 -12.33 1.12
N ALA A 43 0.00 -11.20 0.76
CA ALA A 43 -0.93 -10.47 1.61
C ALA A 43 -2.17 -11.31 1.98
N GLU A 44 -2.74 -12.05 1.01
CA GLU A 44 -3.88 -12.93 1.23
C GLU A 44 -3.53 -14.12 2.14
N ASP A 45 -2.38 -14.75 1.93
CA ASP A 45 -1.90 -15.86 2.75
C ASP A 45 -1.67 -15.40 4.21
N LEU A 46 -1.07 -14.22 4.40
CA LEU A 46 -0.92 -13.56 5.70
C LEU A 46 -2.28 -13.31 6.38
N ARG A 47 -3.26 -12.80 5.63
CA ARG A 47 -4.60 -12.51 6.16
C ARG A 47 -5.30 -13.78 6.63
N GLN A 48 -5.06 -14.91 5.95
CA GLN A 48 -5.63 -16.21 6.31
C GLN A 48 -4.88 -16.91 7.45
N GLY A 49 -3.79 -16.31 7.95
CA GLY A 49 -2.92 -16.94 8.96
C GLY A 49 -2.12 -18.12 8.41
N ILE A 50 -1.99 -18.22 7.09
CA ILE A 50 -1.22 -19.28 6.43
C ILE A 50 0.27 -18.90 6.55
N PRO A 51 1.12 -19.83 7.01
CA PRO A 51 2.55 -19.58 7.07
C PRO A 51 3.10 -19.34 5.65
N ILE A 52 3.79 -18.22 5.46
CA ILE A 52 4.43 -17.89 4.18
C ILE A 52 5.68 -18.75 4.03
N CYS A 53 5.65 -19.68 3.08
CA CYS A 53 6.83 -20.45 2.68
C CYS A 53 7.59 -19.73 1.57
N SER A 54 8.92 -19.88 1.53
CA SER A 54 9.75 -19.40 0.44
C SER A 54 9.30 -20.02 -0.89
N ALA A 55 8.91 -19.19 -1.85
CA ALA A 55 8.52 -19.64 -3.18
C ALA A 55 9.73 -19.66 -4.12
N MET A 56 9.94 -20.78 -4.80
CA MET A 56 10.87 -20.85 -5.93
C MET A 56 10.12 -20.56 -7.22
N HIS A 57 10.55 -19.52 -7.93
CA HIS A 57 10.00 -19.17 -9.24
C HIS A 57 10.93 -19.71 -10.33
N PRO A 58 10.46 -20.59 -11.23
CA PRO A 58 11.32 -21.25 -12.23
C PRO A 58 11.82 -20.29 -13.33
N SER A 59 11.16 -19.16 -13.53
CA SER A 59 11.53 -18.15 -14.50
C SER A 59 11.14 -16.77 -13.99
N VAL A 60 12.13 -15.92 -13.74
CA VAL A 60 11.96 -14.52 -13.31
C VAL A 60 12.86 -13.62 -14.15
N SER A 61 12.46 -12.37 -14.31
CA SER A 61 13.28 -11.32 -14.91
C SER A 61 13.48 -10.23 -13.88
N LEU A 62 14.74 -9.86 -13.63
CA LEU A 62 15.13 -8.85 -12.67
C LEU A 62 15.67 -7.64 -13.41
N MET A 63 15.20 -6.45 -13.04
CA MET A 63 15.71 -5.18 -13.54
C MET A 63 16.39 -4.45 -12.38
N LEU A 64 17.67 -4.15 -12.57
CA LEU A 64 18.46 -3.31 -11.66
C LEU A 64 18.70 -1.97 -12.36
N ALA A 65 18.43 -0.89 -11.66
CA ALA A 65 18.64 0.47 -12.14
C ALA A 65 19.30 1.29 -11.03
N ASP A 66 20.25 2.13 -11.41
CA ASP A 66 20.94 3.04 -10.50
C ASP A 66 21.01 4.43 -11.13
N VAL A 67 21.05 5.45 -10.28
CA VAL A 67 21.19 6.84 -10.71
C VAL A 67 22.66 7.13 -10.94
N CYS A 68 23.03 7.28 -12.22
CA CYS A 68 24.41 7.60 -12.59
C CYS A 68 24.89 8.88 -11.89
N LYS A 69 26.09 8.81 -11.30
CA LYS A 69 26.76 9.96 -10.65
C LYS A 69 25.94 10.62 -9.54
N PHE A 70 25.11 9.85 -8.84
CA PHE A 70 24.29 10.37 -7.74
C PHE A 70 25.11 11.11 -6.66
N THR A 71 26.32 10.64 -6.34
CA THR A 71 27.23 11.34 -5.41
C THR A 71 27.60 12.74 -5.86
N GLU A 72 27.94 12.93 -7.15
CA GLU A 72 28.27 14.25 -7.71
C GLU A 72 27.04 15.19 -7.71
N LEU A 73 25.85 14.62 -7.94
CA LEU A 73 24.59 15.35 -7.85
C LEU A 73 24.33 15.82 -6.41
N CYS A 74 24.58 14.96 -5.43
CA CYS A 74 24.46 15.28 -4.01
C CYS A 74 25.43 16.36 -3.54
N ASP A 75 26.66 16.36 -4.05
CA ASP A 75 27.68 17.35 -3.70
C ASP A 75 27.38 18.75 -4.30
N SER A 76 26.63 18.79 -5.41
CA SER A 76 26.38 20.03 -6.16
C SER A 76 25.00 20.66 -5.92
N CYS A 77 24.06 19.94 -5.31
CA CYS A 77 22.67 20.36 -5.15
C CYS A 77 22.25 20.51 -3.69
N ILE A 78 21.24 21.36 -3.46
CA ILE A 78 20.60 21.50 -2.14
C ILE A 78 19.78 20.23 -1.88
N PRO A 79 19.83 19.65 -0.66
CA PRO A 79 19.12 18.42 -0.31
C PRO A 79 17.65 18.38 -0.71
N VAL A 80 16.93 19.50 -0.57
CA VAL A 80 15.51 19.60 -0.94
C VAL A 80 15.29 19.33 -2.43
N HIS A 81 16.10 19.91 -3.31
CA HIS A 81 15.97 19.70 -4.75
C HIS A 81 16.27 18.26 -5.17
N ILE A 82 17.19 17.58 -4.46
CA ILE A 82 17.50 16.17 -4.73
C ILE A 82 16.30 15.29 -4.40
N ILE A 83 15.61 15.58 -3.28
CA ILE A 83 14.40 14.86 -2.89
C ILE A 83 13.31 15.03 -3.95
N ASP A 84 13.10 16.25 -4.46
CA ASP A 84 12.11 16.51 -5.50
C ASP A 84 12.43 15.73 -6.79
N ILE A 85 13.69 15.73 -7.23
CA ILE A 85 14.14 14.96 -8.41
C ILE A 85 13.90 13.46 -8.21
N LEU A 86 14.24 12.92 -7.05
CA LEU A 86 14.03 11.51 -6.74
C LEU A 86 12.54 11.18 -6.69
N GLN A 87 11.73 12.05 -6.09
CA GLN A 87 10.28 11.88 -6.01
C GLN A 87 9.66 11.79 -7.41
N ASP A 88 10.05 12.68 -8.32
CA ASP A 88 9.57 12.67 -9.71
C ASP A 88 10.04 11.43 -10.49
N LEU A 89 11.30 11.03 -10.29
CA LEU A 89 11.87 9.83 -10.89
C LEU A 89 11.12 8.57 -10.44
N TYR A 90 10.94 8.39 -9.12
CA TYR A 90 10.25 7.24 -8.55
C TYR A 90 8.77 7.23 -8.93
N SER A 91 8.10 8.37 -8.93
CA SER A 91 6.70 8.47 -9.33
C SER A 91 6.50 8.06 -10.80
N SER A 92 7.43 8.49 -11.67
CA SER A 92 7.43 8.11 -13.09
C SER A 92 7.68 6.60 -13.26
N PHE A 93 8.63 6.04 -12.51
CA PHE A 93 8.90 4.60 -12.50
C PHE A 93 7.71 3.80 -11.99
N ASP A 94 7.07 4.21 -10.91
CA ASP A 94 5.90 3.54 -10.33
C ASP A 94 4.73 3.50 -11.33
N GLY A 95 4.56 4.57 -12.13
CA GLY A 95 3.61 4.58 -13.25
C GLY A 95 3.91 3.54 -14.34
N ILE A 96 5.20 3.36 -14.68
CA ILE A 96 5.63 2.33 -15.63
C ILE A 96 5.42 0.93 -15.05
N VAL A 97 5.85 0.69 -13.81
CA VAL A 97 5.70 -0.59 -13.10
C VAL A 97 4.24 -1.01 -13.04
N SER A 98 3.35 -0.08 -12.70
CA SER A 98 1.89 -0.30 -12.69
C SER A 98 1.36 -0.69 -14.06
N ARG A 99 1.82 -0.02 -15.14
CA ARG A 99 1.41 -0.33 -16.52
C ARG A 99 1.82 -1.73 -16.98
N PHE A 100 3.00 -2.20 -16.57
CA PHE A 100 3.52 -3.52 -16.95
C PHE A 100 3.17 -4.63 -15.96
N GLN A 101 2.40 -4.34 -14.91
CA GLN A 101 2.10 -5.27 -13.80
C GLN A 101 3.38 -5.90 -13.22
N ALA A 102 4.48 -5.15 -13.24
CA ALA A 102 5.73 -5.57 -12.62
C ALA A 102 5.65 -5.36 -11.10
N PHE A 103 6.44 -6.11 -10.35
CA PHE A 103 6.54 -5.95 -8.91
C PHE A 103 7.83 -5.18 -8.55
N LYS A 104 7.69 -4.09 -7.80
CA LYS A 104 8.81 -3.33 -7.26
C LYS A 104 9.29 -4.01 -5.98
N VAL A 105 10.56 -4.39 -5.95
CA VAL A 105 11.22 -4.90 -4.74
C VAL A 105 11.73 -3.71 -3.93
N GLU A 106 11.81 -3.83 -2.60
CA GLU A 106 12.38 -2.75 -1.77
C GLU A 106 13.82 -2.44 -2.19
N ASN A 107 14.11 -1.14 -2.30
CA ASN A 107 15.40 -0.61 -2.72
C ASN A 107 16.37 -0.55 -1.52
N VAL A 108 17.67 -0.58 -1.80
CA VAL A 108 18.76 -0.42 -0.83
C VAL A 108 19.19 1.04 -0.74
#